data_AF-A0A454CZB0-F1
#
_entry.id   AF-A0A454CZB0-F1
#
_cell.length_a   1.000
_cell.length_b   1.000
_cell.length_c   1.000
_cell.angle_alpha   90.00
_cell.angle_beta   90.00
_cell.angle_gamma   90.00
#
_symmetry.space_group_name_H-M   'P 1'
#
loop_
_entity.id
_entity.type
_entity.pdbx_description
1 polymer ?
#
loop_
_entity_poly.entity_id
_entity_poly.type
_entity_poly.pdbx_seq_one_letter_code
_entity_poly.pdbx_strand_id
1 'polypeptide(L)'
;WISGGIVPTIIYYGLKAIHPSIFLLATMIICSLTALATGTSWGAAGTAGIAMMGIGQGLGVPAPITAGAVLSGCYFGDKMSPLSDSVILASSMSNVEVVEHIKGMLPIALISYIIT
;
A
#
# COMPACT_ATOMS: atom_id res chain seq x y z
N TRP A 1 8.35 0.98 17.53
CA TRP A 1 8.71 0.48 16.18
C TRP A 1 9.88 1.27 15.58
N ILE A 2 9.73 2.59 15.37
CA ILE A 2 10.85 3.48 14.97
C ILE A 2 11.97 3.52 16.02
N SER A 3 11.64 3.70 17.30
CA SER A 3 12.62 3.70 18.41
C SER A 3 13.26 2.34 18.67
N GLY A 4 12.66 1.25 18.19
CA GLY A 4 13.16 -0.12 18.39
C GLY A 4 14.17 -0.57 17.33
N GLY A 5 14.60 0.31 16.43
CA GLY A 5 15.57 -0.01 15.38
C GLY A 5 15.02 -0.85 14.22
N ILE A 6 13.76 -1.29 14.27
CA ILE A 6 13.14 -2.14 13.25
C ILE A 6 13.04 -1.38 11.92
N VAL A 7 12.62 -0.11 11.96
CA VAL A 7 12.49 0.73 10.74
C VAL A 7 13.85 1.03 10.11
N PRO A 8 14.87 1.52 10.84
CA PRO A 8 16.23 1.64 10.31
C PRO A 8 16.78 0.35 9.71
N THR A 9 16.47 -0.80 10.31
CA THR A 9 16.95 -2.11 9.83
C THR A 9 16.26 -2.52 8.54
N ILE A 10 14.94 -2.35 8.42
CA ILE A 10 14.20 -2.55 7.18
C ILE A 10 14.71 -1.59 6.09
N ILE A 11 14.99 -0.33 6.44
CA ILE A 11 15.57 0.64 5.51
C ILE A 11 16.95 0.17 5.01
N TYR A 12 17.82 -0.26 5.92
CA TYR A 12 19.18 -0.72 5.60
C TYR A 12 19.19 -1.96 4.69
N TYR A 13 18.35 -2.97 4.99
CA TYR A 13 18.22 -4.15 4.14
C TYR A 13 17.48 -3.84 2.83
N GLY A 14 16.48 -2.96 2.86
CA GLY A 14 15.78 -2.47 1.67
C GLY A 14 16.72 -1.77 0.69
N LEU A 15 17.63 -0.91 1.18
CA LEU A 15 18.67 -0.27 0.37
C LEU A 15 19.65 -1.27 -0.26
N LYS A 16 19.94 -2.39 0.41
CA LYS A 16 20.82 -3.44 -0.13
C LYS A 16 20.12 -4.35 -1.15
N ALA A 17 18.81 -4.56 -1.00
CA ALA A 17 18.06 -5.49 -1.82
C ALA A 17 17.33 -4.83 -3.00
N ILE A 18 16.98 -3.55 -2.89
CA ILE A 18 16.11 -2.85 -3.83
C ILE A 18 16.96 -1.94 -4.71
N HIS A 19 17.04 -2.29 -6.00
CA HIS A 19 17.61 -1.40 -7.02
C HIS A 19 16.64 -0.22 -7.25
N PRO A 20 17.14 1.03 -7.43
CA PRO A 20 16.29 2.21 -7.63
C PRO A 20 15.23 2.06 -8.74
N SER A 21 15.52 1.24 -9.76
CA SER A 21 14.61 0.97 -10.87
C SER A 21 13.37 0.17 -10.51
N ILE A 22 13.41 -0.65 -9.44
CA ILE A 22 12.27 -1.45 -8.98
C ILE A 22 11.61 -0.90 -7.71
N PHE A 23 12.19 0.14 -7.13
CA PHE A 23 11.80 0.68 -5.83
C PHE A 23 10.34 1.16 -5.78
N LEU A 24 9.89 1.89 -6.81
CA LEU A 24 8.52 2.42 -6.85
C LEU A 24 7.49 1.29 -6.92
N LEU A 25 7.75 0.30 -7.78
CA LEU A 25 6.89 -0.87 -7.92
C LEU A 25 6.86 -1.71 -6.63
N ALA A 26 8.02 -1.93 -6.01
CA ALA A 26 8.12 -2.64 -4.73
C ALA A 26 7.37 -1.90 -3.62
N THR A 27 7.50 -0.56 -3.57
CA THR A 27 6.77 0.31 -2.63
C THR A 27 5.27 0.13 -2.77
N MET A 28 4.77 0.17 -4.00
CA MET A 28 3.35 0.00 -4.27
C MET A 28 2.83 -1.36 -3.80
N ILE A 29 3.55 -2.44 -4.11
CA ILE A 29 3.17 -3.82 -3.74
C ILE A 29 3.22 -4.03 -2.22
N ILE A 30 4.25 -3.53 -1.54
CA ILE A 30 4.37 -3.68 -0.08
C ILE A 30 3.27 -2.90 0.62
N CYS A 31 2.98 -1.68 0.16
CA CYS A 31 1.91 -0.85 0.73
C CYS A 31 0.53 -1.46 0.48
N SER A 32 0.28 -2.06 -0.69
CA SER A 32 -0.98 -2.73 -0.98
C SER A 32 -1.19 -3.99 -0.16
N LEU A 33 -0.17 -4.83 0.00
CA LEU A 33 -0.23 -6.01 0.89
C LEU A 33 -0.48 -5.60 2.34
N THR A 34 0.18 -4.54 2.81
CA THR A 34 0.01 -4.03 4.17
C THR A 34 -1.41 -3.50 4.38
N ALA A 35 -1.94 -2.72 3.43
CA ALA A 35 -3.31 -2.21 3.49
C ALA A 35 -4.35 -3.32 3.36
N LEU A 36 -4.10 -4.33 2.54
CA LEU A 36 -4.99 -5.49 2.40
C LEU A 36 -5.07 -6.30 3.69
N ALA A 37 -3.93 -6.53 4.34
CA ALA A 37 -3.86 -7.23 5.62
C ALA A 37 -4.45 -6.42 6.79
N THR A 38 -4.27 -5.10 6.80
CA THR A 38 -4.75 -4.23 7.88
C THR A 38 -6.19 -3.77 7.68
N GLY A 39 -6.70 -3.78 6.44
CA GLY A 39 -8.01 -3.23 6.09
C GLY A 39 -8.09 -1.71 6.14
N THR A 40 -6.95 -1.00 6.27
CA THR A 40 -6.93 0.46 6.39
C THR A 40 -5.85 1.11 5.52
N SER A 41 -6.25 2.11 4.74
CA SER A 41 -5.35 2.94 3.92
C SER A 41 -4.39 3.79 4.77
N TRP A 42 -4.91 4.53 5.75
CA TRP A 42 -4.10 5.41 6.61
C TRP A 42 -3.18 4.65 7.55
N GLY A 43 -3.59 3.49 8.06
CA GLY A 43 -2.74 2.64 8.90
C GLY A 43 -1.56 2.07 8.12
N ALA A 44 -1.77 1.65 6.87
CA ALA A 44 -0.70 1.20 5.98
C ALA A 44 0.25 2.34 5.60
N ALA A 45 -0.29 3.53 5.31
CA ALA A 45 0.52 4.71 5.01
C ALA A 45 1.40 5.12 6.22
N GLY A 46 0.85 5.08 7.44
CA GLY A 46 1.57 5.41 8.66
C GLY A 46 2.61 4.38 9.12
N THR A 47 2.59 3.16 8.58
CA THR A 47 3.51 2.08 8.96
C THR A 47 4.51 1.78 7.84
N ALA A 48 4.08 1.03 6.83
CA ALA A 48 4.90 0.68 5.67
C ALA A 48 5.20 1.92 4.80
N GLY A 49 4.22 2.81 4.62
CA GLY A 49 4.39 4.01 3.80
C GLY A 49 5.52 4.93 4.29
N ILE A 50 5.55 5.24 5.59
CA ILE A 50 6.63 6.04 6.21
C ILE A 50 8.00 5.34 6.03
N ALA A 51 8.07 4.02 6.19
CA ALA A 51 9.31 3.27 5.99
C ALA A 51 9.80 3.40 4.54
N MET A 52 8.90 3.24 3.56
CA MET A 52 9.25 3.39 2.14
C MET A 52 9.63 4.83 1.79
N MET A 53 8.99 5.85 2.37
CA MET A 53 9.41 7.25 2.19
C MET A 53 10.85 7.48 2.66
N GLY A 54 11.26 6.87 3.79
CA GLY A 54 12.64 6.93 4.27
C GLY A 54 13.64 6.23 3.35
N ILE A 55 13.29 5.06 2.80
CA ILE A 55 14.12 4.35 1.82
C ILE A 55 14.25 5.18 0.53
N GLY A 56 13.15 5.75 0.04
CA GLY A 56 13.12 6.56 -1.18
C GLY A 56 14.04 7.78 -1.09
N GLN A 57 14.03 8.48 0.06
CA GLN A 57 14.98 9.56 0.33
C GLN A 57 16.44 9.06 0.32
N GLY A 58 16.71 7.90 0.93
CA GLY A 58 18.05 7.30 0.93
C GLY A 58 18.54 6.86 -0.45
N LEU A 59 17.63 6.47 -1.35
CA LEU A 59 17.91 6.11 -2.74
C LEU A 59 17.98 7.31 -3.70
N GLY A 60 17.69 8.53 -3.22
CA GLY A 60 17.63 9.73 -4.07
C GLY A 60 16.40 9.81 -4.98
N VAL A 61 15.35 9.03 -4.69
CA VAL A 61 14.10 9.08 -5.45
C VAL A 61 13.30 10.32 -5.02
N PRO A 62 12.70 11.09 -5.96
CA PRO A 62 11.91 12.26 -5.60
C PRO A 62 10.74 11.89 -4.67
N ALA A 63 10.67 12.57 -3.52
CA ALA A 63 9.65 12.35 -2.50
C ALA A 63 8.19 12.38 -3.04
N PRO A 64 7.81 13.26 -3.99
CA PRO A 64 6.46 13.26 -4.55
C PRO A 64 6.10 11.96 -5.27
N ILE A 65 7.06 11.35 -5.97
CA ILE A 65 6.84 10.12 -6.74
C ILE A 65 6.77 8.93 -5.79
N THR A 66 7.63 8.89 -4.77
CA THR A 66 7.56 7.87 -3.71
C THR A 66 6.23 7.95 -2.95
N ALA A 67 5.78 9.16 -2.61
CA ALA A 67 4.48 9.36 -1.96
C ALA A 67 3.32 8.89 -2.85
N GLY A 68 3.39 9.16 -4.16
CA GLY A 68 2.45 8.62 -5.14
C GLY A 68 2.37 7.09 -5.09
N ALA A 69 3.52 6.41 -5.19
CA ALA A 69 3.59 4.95 -5.14
C ALA A 69 3.03 4.35 -3.82
N VAL A 70 3.32 5.00 -2.69
CA VAL A 70 2.78 4.61 -1.37
C VAL A 70 1.26 4.72 -1.37
N LEU A 71 0.71 5.87 -1.76
CA LEU A 71 -0.73 6.13 -1.74
C LEU A 71 -1.47 5.17 -2.67
N SER A 72 -0.96 4.95 -3.88
CA SER A 72 -1.54 4.03 -4.85
C SER A 72 -1.65 2.61 -4.30
N GLY A 73 -0.59 2.14 -3.63
CA GLY A 73 -0.61 0.84 -2.94
C GLY A 73 -1.63 0.81 -1.80
N CYS A 74 -1.58 1.79 -0.90
CA CYS A 74 -2.45 1.84 0.28
C CYS A 74 -3.93 1.88 -0.07
N TYR A 75 -4.34 2.70 -1.05
CA TYR A 75 -5.74 2.82 -1.45
C TYR A 75 -6.24 1.61 -2.22
N PHE A 76 -5.39 1.00 -3.05
CA PHE A 76 -5.74 -0.25 -3.73
C PHE A 76 -5.96 -1.37 -2.71
N GLY A 77 -5.03 -1.57 -1.77
CA GLY A 77 -5.16 -2.63 -0.76
C GLY A 77 -6.37 -2.48 0.15
N ASP A 78 -6.70 -1.24 0.55
CA ASP A 78 -7.88 -0.93 1.37
C ASP A 78 -9.19 -1.33 0.67
N LYS A 79 -9.37 -0.93 -0.60
CA LYS A 79 -10.57 -1.25 -1.40
C LYS A 79 -10.76 -2.75 -1.66
N MET A 80 -9.67 -3.50 -1.62
CA MET A 80 -9.65 -4.94 -1.90
C MET A 80 -9.69 -5.78 -0.62
N SER A 81 -9.68 -5.16 0.55
CA SER A 81 -9.66 -5.88 1.82
C SER A 81 -11.06 -6.21 2.31
N PRO A 82 -11.37 -7.48 2.63
CA PRO A 82 -12.62 -7.86 3.29
C PRO A 82 -12.71 -7.37 4.75
N LEU A 83 -11.58 -6.91 5.31
CA LEU A 83 -11.50 -6.36 6.66
C LEU A 83 -11.79 -4.85 6.72
N SER A 84 -11.85 -4.16 5.57
CA SER A 84 -12.02 -2.71 5.54
C SER A 84 -13.45 -2.31 5.89
N ASP A 85 -13.59 -1.42 6.88
CA ASP A 85 -14.88 -0.83 7.28
C ASP A 85 -15.58 -0.16 6.09
N SER A 86 -14.82 0.47 5.19
CA SER A 86 -15.34 1.10 3.98
C SER A 86 -15.94 0.08 3.01
N VAL A 87 -15.33 -1.10 2.88
CA VAL A 87 -15.81 -2.18 2.02
C VAL A 87 -17.04 -2.86 2.64
N ILE A 88 -17.04 -3.05 3.96
CA ILE A 88 -18.17 -3.61 4.71
C ILE A 88 -19.39 -2.66 4.63
N LEU A 89 -19.17 -1.36 4.80
CA LEU A 89 -20.23 -0.35 4.65
C LEU A 89 -20.74 -0.27 3.20
N ALA A 90 -19.84 -0.27 2.21
CA ALA A 90 -20.24 -0.19 0.80
C ALA A 90 -21.05 -1.42 0.34
N SER A 91 -20.65 -2.62 0.76
CA SER A 91 -21.35 -3.88 0.44
C SER A 91 -22.72 -3.96 1.12
N SER A 92 -22.82 -3.59 2.40
CA SER A 92 -24.10 -3.55 3.13
C SER A 92 -25.09 -2.56 2.53
N MET A 93 -24.65 -1.35 2.14
CA MET A 93 -25.51 -0.37 1.46
C MET A 93 -25.97 -0.85 0.09
N SER A 94 -25.17 -1.67 -0.58
CA SER A 94 -25.46 -2.22 -1.89
C SER A 94 -26.24 -3.55 -1.84
N ASN A 95 -26.57 -4.06 -0.64
CA ASN A 95 -27.22 -5.37 -0.42
C ASN A 95 -26.52 -6.55 -1.13
N VAL A 96 -25.19 -6.55 -1.17
CA VAL A 96 -24.38 -7.65 -1.73
C VAL A 96 -23.39 -8.16 -0.69
N GLU A 97 -22.95 -9.41 -0.83
CA GLU A 97 -21.90 -9.93 0.04
C GLU A 97 -20.57 -9.19 -0.18
N VAL A 98 -19.79 -9.03 0.89
CA VAL A 98 -18.46 -8.37 0.86
C VAL A 98 -17.57 -8.95 -0.24
N VAL A 99 -17.57 -10.27 -0.40
CA VAL A 99 -16.75 -10.97 -1.40
C VAL A 99 -17.23 -10.67 -2.83
N GLU A 100 -18.54 -10.55 -3.04
CA GLU A 100 -19.11 -10.19 -4.35
C GLU A 100 -18.82 -8.74 -4.71
N HIS A 101 -18.92 -7.82 -3.74
CA HIS A 101 -18.52 -6.42 -3.92
C HIS A 101 -17.04 -6.31 -4.33
N ILE A 102 -16.15 -7.01 -3.62
CA ILE A 102 -14.71 -7.03 -3.92
C ILE A 102 -14.45 -7.59 -5.33
N LYS A 103 -15.12 -8.69 -5.71
CA LYS A 103 -15.02 -9.26 -7.06
C LYS A 103 -15.50 -8.28 -8.14
N GLY A 104 -16.56 -7.52 -7.86
CA GLY A 104 -17.05 -6.46 -8.76
C GLY A 104 -16.09 -5.28 -8.88
N MET A 105 -15.38 -4.92 -7.81
CA MET A 105 -14.37 -3.86 -7.79
C MET A 105 -13.01 -4.29 -8.37
N LEU A 106 -12.68 -5.57 -8.33
CA LEU A 106 -11.41 -6.12 -8.82
C LEU A 106 -11.02 -5.66 -10.24
N PRO A 107 -11.88 -5.70 -11.28
CA PRO A 107 -11.48 -5.31 -12.63
C PRO A 107 -11.09 -3.83 -12.74
N ILE A 108 -11.87 -2.92 -12.16
CA ILE A 108 -11.54 -1.48 -12.18
C ILE A 108 -10.30 -1.17 -11.34
N ALA A 109 -10.17 -1.83 -10.18
CA ALA A 109 -9.04 -1.65 -9.29
C ALA A 109 -7.74 -2.16 -9.94
N LEU A 110 -7.76 -3.33 -10.58
CA LEU A 110 -6.61 -3.88 -11.30
C LEU A 110 -6.17 -3.01 -12.46
N ILE A 111 -7.12 -2.52 -13.27
CA ILE A 111 -6.79 -1.63 -14.40
C ILE A 111 -6.09 -0.37 -13.87
N SER A 112 -6.64 0.26 -12.83
CA SER A 112 -6.03 1.44 -12.22
C SER A 112 -4.65 1.13 -11.62
N TYR A 113 -4.49 -0.04 -11.01
CA TYR A 113 -3.25 -0.48 -10.38
C TYR A 113 -2.13 -0.80 -11.39
N ILE A 114 -2.48 -1.22 -12.62
CA ILE A 114 -1.51 -1.48 -13.69
C ILE A 114 -1.05 -0.18 -14.37
N ILE A 115 -1.91 0.83 -14.44
CA ILE A 115 -1.61 2.12 -15.08
C ILE A 115 -0.72 3.00 -14.18
N THR A 116 -0.77 2.78 -12.86
CA THR A 116 -0.09 3.61 -11.85
C THR A 116 1.33 3.14 -11.58
#